data_AF-A0A6I6QZZ9-F1
#
_entry.id   AF-A0A6I6QZZ9-F1
#
_cell.length_a   1.000
_cell.length_b   1.000
_cell.length_c   1.000
_cell.angle_alpha   90.00
_cell.angle_beta   90.00
_cell.angle_gamma   90.00
#
_symmetry.space_group_name_H-M   'P 1'
#
loop_
_entity.id
_entity.type
_entity.pdbx_description
1 polymer ?
#
loop_
_entity_poly.entity_id
_entity_poly.type
_entity_poly.pdbx_seq_one_letter_code
_entity_poly.pdbx_strand_id
1 'polypeptide(L)'
;MTNVKDRKREPKGIPTGGRFARENGGGMDVSDLDAQAPAFDPKHLTDDDILALRHAKGAELEAALALDEPNVDRRLAFNPNLGWDDLNALRDRQTTDAMGRHILDGMCANPASEGRHMELLAEVKRLPAANRRMAWICMAQNPRLDPKAGARIALDMGTTRAYIPVAETLAGNPRLTDETLAQLVLKFPEDSYLLHRVISNPAAGDNALIAAANRSRDGFDVEEAWSRVGDVRRLADVDVRREPVSRGLARNRTLPDAAGLKAMIGEGPVNPDLARGIAHAPAADASTLVHLARACTRNARVQTEILRASACDDFVRGALGTVSEDPGIRQLAWSTMRDPNGLGLADLNDRPSLIGVCANPRMTEAVAGEIVRKAGAAAATRLKDNESLPEEFRRGLVAAAGWDA
;
A
#
# COMPACT_ATOMS: atom_id res chain seq x y z
N MET A 1 -52.09 -12.27 3.62
CA MET A 1 -52.82 -13.25 2.78
C MET A 1 -52.65 -12.76 1.35
N THR A 2 -52.03 -13.47 0.40
CA THR A 2 -52.44 -14.77 -0.17
C THR A 2 -51.25 -15.53 -0.78
N ASN A 3 -51.53 -16.79 -1.13
CA ASN A 3 -50.68 -17.97 -1.17
C ASN A 3 -49.85 -18.19 -2.46
N VAL A 4 -48.78 -18.97 -2.29
CA VAL A 4 -48.04 -19.68 -3.32
C VAL A 4 -48.87 -20.86 -3.85
N LYS A 5 -48.94 -21.01 -5.19
CA LYS A 5 -49.13 -22.23 -6.02
C LYS A 5 -50.06 -21.92 -7.20
N ASP A 6 -49.51 -21.80 -8.41
CA ASP A 6 -50.14 -22.23 -9.67
C ASP A 6 -49.23 -21.99 -10.88
N ARG A 7 -48.48 -23.01 -11.29
CA ARG A 7 -48.06 -23.19 -12.70
C ARG A 7 -48.15 -24.68 -13.05
N LYS A 8 -49.26 -25.03 -13.72
CA LYS A 8 -49.50 -26.34 -14.33
C LYS A 8 -48.41 -26.64 -15.38
N ARG A 9 -47.85 -27.85 -15.32
CA ARG A 9 -47.04 -28.46 -16.38
C ARG A 9 -47.95 -29.36 -17.22
N GLU A 10 -47.98 -29.13 -18.53
CA GLU A 10 -48.52 -30.09 -19.49
C GLU A 10 -47.35 -30.75 -20.27
N PRO A 11 -47.31 -32.09 -20.38
CA PRO A 11 -46.27 -32.80 -21.12
C PRO A 11 -46.55 -32.80 -22.62
N LYS A 12 -45.58 -32.37 -23.45
CA LYS A 12 -45.64 -32.56 -24.91
C LYS A 12 -45.40 -34.04 -25.23
N GLY A 13 -46.45 -34.70 -25.71
CA GLY A 13 -46.44 -36.10 -26.13
C GLY A 13 -45.56 -36.37 -27.35
N ILE A 14 -45.13 -37.62 -27.44
CA ILE A 14 -44.40 -38.23 -28.55
C ILE A 14 -45.39 -38.47 -29.70
N PRO A 15 -45.15 -38.00 -30.94
CA PRO A 15 -46.02 -38.34 -32.06
C PRO A 15 -45.75 -39.76 -32.56
N THR A 16 -46.69 -40.65 -32.30
CA THR A 16 -46.80 -41.98 -32.92
C THR A 16 -47.47 -41.83 -34.29
N GLY A 17 -46.82 -42.32 -35.36
CA GLY A 17 -47.48 -42.64 -36.63
C GLY A 17 -47.29 -41.62 -37.77
N GLY A 18 -46.25 -41.81 -38.57
CA GLY A 18 -46.08 -41.20 -39.89
C GLY A 18 -45.03 -41.95 -40.70
N ARG A 19 -45.38 -42.39 -41.92
CA ARG A 19 -44.57 -43.25 -42.80
C ARG A 19 -43.21 -42.64 -43.16
N PHE A 20 -42.16 -43.46 -43.15
CA PHE A 20 -40.87 -43.13 -43.76
C PHE A 20 -41.02 -42.96 -45.27
N ALA A 21 -40.75 -41.76 -45.77
CA ALA A 21 -40.48 -41.54 -47.18
C ALA A 21 -39.05 -42.04 -47.47
N ARG A 22 -38.94 -43.08 -48.31
CA ARG A 22 -37.70 -43.43 -48.99
C ARG A 22 -37.47 -42.38 -50.07
N GLU A 23 -36.55 -41.46 -49.83
CA GLU A 23 -35.91 -40.69 -50.90
C GLU A 23 -34.41 -40.98 -50.89
N ASN A 24 -33.87 -41.01 -52.10
CA ASN A 24 -32.65 -41.70 -52.49
C ASN A 24 -31.42 -41.15 -51.78
N GLY A 25 -30.60 -42.07 -51.26
CA GLY A 25 -29.24 -41.77 -50.84
C GLY A 25 -28.41 -41.28 -52.04
N GLY A 26 -28.20 -39.97 -52.10
CA GLY A 26 -27.07 -39.37 -52.79
C GLY A 26 -25.87 -39.46 -51.87
N GLY A 27 -24.94 -40.37 -52.17
CA GLY A 27 -23.60 -40.30 -51.59
C GLY A 27 -23.00 -38.94 -51.96
N MET A 28 -22.65 -38.14 -50.96
CA MET A 28 -21.82 -36.95 -51.18
C MET A 28 -20.47 -37.46 -51.68
N ASP A 29 -20.12 -37.05 -52.90
CA ASP A 29 -18.79 -37.19 -53.45
C ASP A 29 -17.82 -36.40 -52.56
N VAL A 30 -16.62 -36.94 -52.36
CA VAL A 30 -15.57 -36.41 -51.47
C VAL A 30 -14.96 -35.12 -52.05
N SER A 31 -15.40 -34.69 -53.24
CA SER A 31 -14.98 -33.47 -53.94
C SER A 31 -15.62 -32.17 -53.44
N ASP A 32 -16.64 -32.21 -52.58
CA ASP A 32 -17.37 -31.02 -52.09
C ASP A 32 -16.89 -30.56 -50.69
N LEU A 33 -15.81 -31.15 -50.17
CA LEU A 33 -15.17 -30.76 -48.91
C LEU A 33 -14.20 -29.59 -49.04
N ASP A 34 -13.94 -29.12 -50.26
CA ASP A 34 -13.07 -27.98 -50.52
C ASP A 34 -13.89 -26.67 -50.53
N ALA A 35 -13.52 -25.77 -49.62
CA ALA A 35 -14.15 -24.49 -49.29
C ALA A 35 -15.40 -24.59 -48.38
N GLN A 36 -15.20 -25.13 -47.18
CA GLN A 36 -16.05 -24.79 -46.04
C GLN A 36 -15.98 -23.26 -45.87
N ALA A 37 -17.04 -22.56 -46.26
CA ALA A 37 -17.11 -21.11 -46.10
C ALA A 37 -16.81 -20.77 -44.62
N PRO A 38 -16.02 -19.72 -44.35
CA PRO A 38 -15.76 -19.32 -42.97
C PRO A 38 -17.08 -19.15 -42.23
N ALA A 39 -17.11 -19.55 -40.96
CA ALA A 39 -18.32 -19.50 -40.13
C ALA A 39 -18.85 -18.07 -39.90
N PHE A 40 -18.11 -17.06 -40.37
CA PHE A 40 -18.39 -15.63 -40.28
C PHE A 40 -18.01 -14.91 -41.59
N ASP A 41 -18.57 -13.73 -41.83
CA ASP A 41 -18.17 -12.85 -42.95
C ASP A 41 -16.92 -12.04 -42.57
N PRO A 42 -15.75 -12.28 -43.19
CA PRO A 42 -14.51 -11.58 -42.85
C PRO A 42 -14.56 -10.06 -43.05
N LYS A 43 -15.46 -9.56 -43.91
CA LYS A 43 -15.63 -8.13 -44.19
C LYS A 43 -16.56 -7.45 -43.20
N HIS A 44 -17.44 -8.21 -42.55
CA HIS A 44 -18.50 -7.72 -41.68
C HIS A 44 -18.59 -8.54 -40.38
N LEU A 45 -17.51 -8.50 -39.61
CA LEU A 45 -17.45 -9.16 -38.30
C LEU A 45 -18.45 -8.55 -37.31
N THR A 46 -19.28 -9.40 -36.73
CA THR A 46 -20.13 -9.09 -35.58
C THR A 46 -19.33 -9.11 -34.26
N ASP A 47 -19.92 -8.64 -33.16
CA ASP A 47 -19.27 -8.70 -31.85
C ASP A 47 -19.00 -10.15 -31.40
N ASP A 48 -19.90 -11.07 -31.76
CA ASP A 48 -19.72 -12.51 -31.49
C ASP A 48 -18.56 -13.09 -32.31
N ASP A 49 -18.41 -12.68 -33.58
CA ASP A 49 -17.28 -13.09 -34.42
C ASP A 49 -15.94 -12.57 -33.86
N ILE A 50 -15.93 -11.32 -33.40
CA ILE A 50 -14.74 -10.73 -32.76
C ILE A 50 -14.37 -11.51 -31.50
N LEU A 51 -15.36 -11.90 -30.69
CA LEU A 51 -15.14 -12.70 -29.50
C LEU A 51 -14.63 -14.10 -29.86
N ALA A 52 -15.21 -14.74 -30.87
CA ALA A 52 -14.77 -16.04 -31.37
C ALA A 52 -13.31 -15.99 -31.85
N LEU A 53 -12.94 -14.99 -32.66
CA LEU A 53 -11.56 -14.81 -33.13
C LEU A 53 -10.56 -14.60 -31.99
N ARG A 54 -10.94 -13.89 -30.92
CA ARG A 54 -10.08 -13.68 -29.75
C ARG A 54 -9.87 -14.92 -28.90
N HIS A 55 -10.72 -15.93 -29.04
CA HIS A 55 -10.68 -17.18 -28.27
C HIS A 55 -10.42 -18.43 -29.12
N ALA A 56 -10.30 -18.28 -30.44
CA ALA A 56 -10.03 -19.35 -31.38
C ALA A 56 -8.75 -20.11 -31.00
N LYS A 57 -8.75 -21.43 -31.21
CA LYS A 57 -7.65 -22.35 -30.85
C LYS A 57 -7.63 -23.56 -31.77
N GLY A 58 -6.47 -24.20 -31.90
CA GLY A 58 -6.32 -25.40 -32.73
C GLY A 58 -6.76 -25.14 -34.18
N ALA A 59 -7.54 -26.05 -34.76
CA ALA A 59 -7.97 -25.96 -36.16
C ALA A 59 -8.76 -24.67 -36.49
N GLU A 60 -9.53 -24.12 -35.55
CA GLU A 60 -10.26 -22.86 -35.76
C GLU A 60 -9.32 -21.66 -35.91
N LEU A 61 -8.22 -21.66 -35.15
CA LEU A 61 -7.21 -20.61 -35.21
C LEU A 61 -6.42 -20.69 -36.52
N GLU A 62 -6.02 -21.90 -36.92
CA GLU A 62 -5.34 -22.14 -38.20
C GLU A 62 -6.21 -21.71 -39.38
N ALA A 63 -7.51 -22.07 -39.35
CA ALA A 63 -8.46 -21.65 -40.36
C ALA A 63 -8.61 -20.13 -40.41
N ALA A 64 -8.68 -19.45 -39.27
CA ALA A 64 -8.77 -18.00 -39.21
C ALA A 64 -7.51 -17.30 -39.72
N LEU A 65 -6.32 -17.83 -39.43
CA LEU A 65 -5.03 -17.33 -39.95
C LEU A 65 -4.89 -17.50 -41.46
N ALA A 66 -5.48 -18.58 -42.00
CA ALA A 66 -5.47 -18.87 -43.44
C ALA A 66 -6.40 -17.97 -44.25
N LEU A 67 -7.36 -17.28 -43.61
CA LEU A 67 -8.24 -16.34 -44.32
C LEU A 67 -7.48 -15.16 -44.92
N ASP A 68 -6.35 -14.77 -44.31
CA ASP A 68 -5.51 -13.68 -44.79
C ASP A 68 -6.29 -12.37 -45.04
N GLU A 69 -7.19 -12.06 -44.10
CA GLU A 69 -8.11 -10.95 -44.20
C GLU A 69 -7.75 -9.87 -43.16
N PRO A 70 -7.44 -8.62 -43.56
CA PRO A 70 -6.96 -7.59 -42.65
C PRO A 70 -7.88 -7.30 -41.45
N ASN A 71 -9.20 -7.45 -41.66
CA ASN A 71 -10.19 -7.29 -40.61
C ASN A 71 -10.16 -8.40 -39.55
N VAL A 72 -9.78 -9.61 -39.96
CA VAL A 72 -9.61 -10.79 -39.11
C VAL A 72 -8.27 -10.69 -38.38
N ASP A 73 -7.19 -10.39 -39.09
CA ASP A 73 -5.83 -10.27 -38.56
C ASP A 73 -5.75 -9.33 -37.35
N ARG A 74 -6.37 -8.15 -37.45
CA ARG A 74 -6.39 -7.18 -36.34
C ARG A 74 -7.11 -7.67 -35.09
N ARG A 75 -8.01 -8.65 -35.20
CA ARG A 75 -8.69 -9.26 -34.05
C ARG A 75 -7.89 -10.44 -33.52
N LEU A 76 -7.31 -11.23 -34.42
CA LEU A 76 -6.38 -12.31 -34.10
C LEU A 76 -5.15 -11.82 -33.35
N ALA A 77 -4.64 -10.61 -33.62
CA ALA A 77 -3.52 -10.06 -32.86
C ALA A 77 -3.76 -9.99 -31.33
N PHE A 78 -5.02 -9.94 -30.88
CA PHE A 78 -5.41 -9.99 -29.46
C PHE A 78 -5.65 -11.41 -28.94
N ASN A 79 -5.56 -12.45 -29.78
CA ASN A 79 -5.77 -13.83 -29.38
C ASN A 79 -4.53 -14.35 -28.62
N PRO A 80 -4.67 -14.75 -27.35
CA PRO A 80 -3.55 -15.17 -26.51
C PRO A 80 -2.94 -16.54 -26.91
N ASN A 81 -3.55 -17.27 -27.85
CA ASN A 81 -3.04 -18.54 -28.35
C ASN A 81 -2.04 -18.37 -29.50
N LEU A 82 -1.84 -17.17 -30.03
CA LEU A 82 -0.83 -16.90 -31.06
C LEU A 82 0.58 -16.84 -30.48
N GLY A 83 1.55 -17.32 -31.25
CA GLY A 83 2.97 -17.11 -30.99
C GLY A 83 3.47 -15.75 -31.47
N TRP A 84 4.69 -15.39 -31.06
CA TRP A 84 5.34 -14.16 -31.53
C TRP A 84 5.55 -14.15 -33.05
N ASP A 85 5.87 -15.31 -33.64
CA ASP A 85 6.07 -15.44 -35.08
C ASP A 85 4.77 -15.24 -35.86
N ASP A 86 3.64 -15.74 -35.36
CA ASP A 86 2.32 -15.50 -35.96
C ASP A 86 1.96 -14.02 -35.90
N LEU A 87 2.23 -13.36 -34.77
CA LEU A 87 2.01 -11.91 -34.63
C LEU A 87 2.85 -11.10 -35.62
N ASN A 88 4.11 -11.48 -35.84
CA ASN A 88 4.94 -10.85 -36.87
C ASN A 88 4.40 -11.14 -38.26
N ALA A 89 3.95 -12.36 -38.54
CA ALA A 89 3.35 -12.69 -39.82
C ALA A 89 2.10 -11.84 -40.08
N LEU A 90 1.21 -11.68 -39.09
CA LEU A 90 0.05 -10.80 -39.19
C LEU A 90 0.47 -9.35 -39.46
N ARG A 91 1.53 -8.86 -38.79
CA ARG A 91 2.06 -7.50 -39.00
C ARG A 91 2.59 -7.31 -40.42
N ASP A 92 3.40 -8.25 -40.89
CA ASP A 92 4.15 -8.13 -42.15
C ASP A 92 3.23 -8.22 -43.38
N ARG A 93 2.04 -8.82 -43.23
CA ARG A 93 1.00 -8.85 -44.28
C ARG A 93 0.25 -7.52 -44.44
N GLN A 94 0.36 -6.60 -43.47
CA GLN A 94 -0.41 -5.35 -43.53
C GLN A 94 0.22 -4.34 -44.49
N THR A 95 -0.62 -3.78 -45.36
CA THR A 95 -0.22 -2.84 -46.41
C THR A 95 -0.44 -1.37 -46.05
N THR A 96 -1.07 -1.09 -44.90
CA THR A 96 -1.39 0.29 -44.48
C THR A 96 -1.01 0.55 -43.02
N ASP A 97 -0.55 1.77 -42.75
CA ASP A 97 -0.23 2.25 -41.40
C ASP A 97 -1.43 2.18 -40.44
N ALA A 98 -2.65 2.27 -40.95
CA ALA A 98 -3.86 2.16 -40.14
C ALA A 98 -4.06 0.74 -39.61
N MET A 99 -3.86 -0.27 -40.48
CA MET A 99 -4.04 -1.67 -40.08
C MET A 99 -2.87 -2.16 -39.24
N GLY A 100 -1.63 -1.80 -39.62
CA GLY A 100 -0.43 -2.11 -38.84
C GLY A 100 -0.50 -1.58 -37.40
N ARG A 101 -1.11 -0.41 -37.17
CA ARG A 101 -1.35 0.11 -35.82
C ARG A 101 -2.26 -0.77 -34.96
N HIS A 102 -3.33 -1.32 -35.52
CA HIS A 102 -4.22 -2.21 -34.76
C HIS A 102 -3.55 -3.55 -34.43
N ILE A 103 -2.72 -4.06 -35.35
CA ILE A 103 -1.88 -5.23 -35.06
C ILE A 103 -0.93 -4.92 -33.92
N LEU A 104 -0.26 -3.75 -33.96
CA LEU A 104 0.65 -3.32 -32.90
C LEU A 104 -0.06 -3.20 -31.54
N ASP A 105 -1.29 -2.66 -31.49
CA ASP A 105 -2.11 -2.65 -30.27
C ASP A 105 -2.37 -4.08 -29.76
N GLY A 106 -2.72 -5.00 -30.65
CA GLY A 106 -2.90 -6.42 -30.32
C GLY A 106 -1.63 -7.06 -29.79
N MET A 107 -0.50 -6.87 -30.47
CA MET A 107 0.82 -7.31 -30.02
C MET A 107 1.15 -6.75 -28.62
N CYS A 108 0.88 -5.48 -28.35
CA CYS A 108 1.09 -4.88 -27.04
C CYS A 108 0.30 -5.61 -25.94
N ALA A 109 -0.96 -5.96 -26.19
CA ALA A 109 -1.81 -6.69 -25.26
C ALA A 109 -1.48 -8.19 -25.14
N ASN A 110 -0.84 -8.78 -26.16
CA ASN A 110 -0.69 -10.22 -26.27
C ASN A 110 0.37 -10.80 -25.31
N PRO A 111 0.07 -11.87 -24.54
CA PRO A 111 1.04 -12.54 -23.68
C PRO A 111 2.31 -13.03 -24.41
N ALA A 112 2.23 -13.35 -25.70
CA ALA A 112 3.37 -13.79 -26.51
C ALA A 112 4.46 -12.72 -26.67
N SER A 113 4.15 -11.46 -26.39
CA SER A 113 5.09 -10.34 -26.41
C SER A 113 6.00 -10.26 -25.17
N GLU A 114 5.93 -11.23 -24.26
CA GLU A 114 6.84 -11.34 -23.12
C GLU A 114 8.32 -11.31 -23.57
N GLY A 115 9.11 -10.41 -22.98
CA GLY A 115 10.51 -10.18 -23.38
C GLY A 115 10.70 -9.29 -24.60
N ARG A 116 9.63 -8.83 -25.26
CA ARG A 116 9.65 -7.97 -26.45
C ARG A 116 9.05 -6.58 -26.23
N HIS A 117 8.55 -6.28 -25.03
CA HIS A 117 7.89 -4.99 -24.74
C HIS A 117 8.77 -3.77 -25.02
N MET A 118 10.09 -3.85 -24.78
CA MET A 118 11.01 -2.74 -25.06
C MET A 118 11.19 -2.48 -26.57
N GLU A 119 11.13 -3.54 -27.40
CA GLU A 119 11.13 -3.44 -28.86
C GLU A 119 9.85 -2.75 -29.34
N LEU A 120 8.70 -3.21 -28.84
CA LEU A 120 7.39 -2.60 -29.11
C LEU A 120 7.33 -1.14 -28.66
N LEU A 121 7.89 -0.78 -27.50
CA LEU A 121 7.94 0.60 -27.03
C LEU A 121 8.73 1.52 -27.96
N ALA A 122 9.82 1.03 -28.56
CA ALA A 122 10.61 1.80 -29.52
C ALA A 122 9.81 2.14 -30.79
N GLU A 123 8.97 1.20 -31.24
CA GLU A 123 8.03 1.40 -32.34
C GLU A 123 6.91 2.36 -31.95
N VAL A 124 6.23 2.10 -30.83
CA VAL A 124 5.15 2.92 -30.29
C VAL A 124 5.58 4.38 -30.15
N LYS A 125 6.82 4.66 -29.72
CA LYS A 125 7.33 6.03 -29.57
C LYS A 125 7.20 6.88 -30.85
N ARG A 126 7.25 6.26 -32.04
CA ARG A 126 7.17 6.93 -33.35
C ARG A 126 5.73 7.30 -33.74
N LEU A 127 4.72 6.75 -33.06
CA LEU A 127 3.33 7.02 -33.39
C LEU A 127 2.86 8.42 -32.94
N PRO A 128 1.81 8.96 -33.58
CA PRO A 128 1.08 10.12 -33.07
C PRO A 128 0.57 9.90 -31.64
N ALA A 129 0.46 10.99 -30.86
CA ALA A 129 0.17 10.91 -29.42
C ALA A 129 -1.09 10.11 -29.05
N ALA A 130 -2.17 10.19 -29.85
CA ALA A 130 -3.39 9.44 -29.61
C ALA A 130 -3.19 7.92 -29.75
N ASN A 131 -2.49 7.49 -30.80
CA ASN A 131 -2.18 6.09 -31.05
C ASN A 131 -1.20 5.54 -30.01
N ARG A 132 -0.23 6.36 -29.56
CA ARG A 132 0.67 5.96 -28.45
C ARG A 132 -0.07 5.60 -27.19
N ARG A 133 -1.08 6.40 -26.82
CA ARG A 133 -1.88 6.13 -25.62
C ARG A 133 -2.65 4.82 -25.74
N MET A 134 -3.21 4.52 -26.90
CA MET A 134 -3.91 3.25 -27.12
C MET A 134 -2.94 2.06 -26.99
N ALA A 135 -1.80 2.10 -27.67
CA ALA A 135 -0.80 1.05 -27.58
C ALA A 135 -0.28 0.86 -26.14
N TRP A 136 -0.08 1.95 -25.39
CA TRP A 136 0.27 1.87 -23.96
C TRP A 136 -0.84 1.28 -23.08
N ILE A 137 -2.12 1.57 -23.35
CA ILE A 137 -3.25 0.94 -22.66
C ILE A 137 -3.23 -0.56 -22.94
N CYS A 138 -3.09 -0.97 -24.20
CA CYS A 138 -2.99 -2.38 -24.56
C CYS A 138 -1.80 -3.06 -23.89
N MET A 139 -0.62 -2.42 -23.89
CA MET A 139 0.56 -2.94 -23.21
C MET A 139 0.36 -3.04 -21.69
N ALA A 140 -0.30 -2.07 -21.08
CA ALA A 140 -0.63 -2.08 -19.66
C ALA A 140 -1.64 -3.18 -19.28
N GLN A 141 -2.52 -3.59 -20.20
CA GLN A 141 -3.44 -4.72 -20.02
C GLN A 141 -2.76 -6.09 -20.18
N ASN A 142 -1.53 -6.13 -20.69
CA ASN A 142 -0.82 -7.39 -20.91
C ASN A 142 -0.52 -8.09 -19.57
N PRO A 143 -1.00 -9.32 -19.35
CA PRO A 143 -0.77 -10.03 -18.08
C PRO A 143 0.70 -10.40 -17.85
N ARG A 144 1.52 -10.36 -18.91
CA ARG A 144 2.96 -10.65 -18.87
C ARG A 144 3.83 -9.42 -19.09
N LEU A 145 3.29 -8.22 -18.86
CA LEU A 145 4.02 -6.95 -18.98
C LEU A 145 5.39 -7.02 -18.27
N ASP A 146 6.45 -6.68 -19.00
CA ASP A 146 7.77 -6.44 -18.40
C ASP A 146 7.69 -5.21 -17.47
N PRO A 147 8.04 -5.32 -16.17
CA PRO A 147 8.04 -4.19 -15.24
C PRO A 147 8.87 -3.00 -15.75
N LYS A 148 9.97 -3.24 -16.49
CA LYS A 148 10.79 -2.17 -17.08
C LYS A 148 10.05 -1.40 -18.16
N ALA A 149 9.24 -2.10 -18.95
CA ALA A 149 8.37 -1.46 -19.94
C ALA A 149 7.28 -0.64 -19.26
N GLY A 150 6.65 -1.18 -18.20
CA GLY A 150 5.69 -0.44 -17.37
C GLY A 150 6.29 0.85 -16.78
N ALA A 151 7.48 0.76 -16.19
CA ALA A 151 8.22 1.91 -15.68
C ALA A 151 8.55 2.91 -16.80
N ARG A 152 8.92 2.44 -18.00
CA ARG A 152 9.21 3.30 -19.14
C ARG A 152 7.97 4.05 -19.62
N ILE A 153 6.82 3.39 -19.71
CA ILE A 153 5.55 4.06 -20.02
C ILE A 153 5.24 5.12 -18.95
N ALA A 154 5.40 4.78 -17.67
CA ALA A 154 5.15 5.71 -16.57
C ALA A 154 6.04 6.96 -16.64
N LEU A 155 7.30 6.80 -17.06
CA LEU A 155 8.22 7.91 -17.31
C LEU A 155 7.80 8.76 -18.52
N ASP A 156 7.57 8.11 -19.66
CA ASP A 156 7.37 8.77 -20.95
C ASP A 156 5.96 9.40 -21.10
N MET A 157 4.96 8.95 -20.33
CA MET A 157 3.61 9.52 -20.38
C MET A 157 3.56 10.94 -19.81
N GLY A 158 2.74 11.79 -20.44
CA GLY A 158 2.50 13.16 -19.97
C GLY A 158 1.65 13.22 -18.70
N THR A 159 1.47 14.41 -18.16
CA THR A 159 0.67 14.69 -16.95
C THR A 159 -0.72 15.26 -17.25
N THR A 160 -1.12 15.32 -18.53
CA THR A 160 -2.45 15.82 -18.91
C THR A 160 -3.53 14.76 -18.67
N ARG A 161 -4.78 15.20 -18.51
CA ARG A 161 -5.94 14.30 -18.28
C ARG A 161 -6.09 13.21 -19.34
N ALA A 162 -5.59 13.42 -20.56
CA ALA A 162 -5.63 12.43 -21.62
C ALA A 162 -4.82 11.15 -21.30
N TYR A 163 -3.87 11.22 -20.36
CA TYR A 163 -3.04 10.08 -19.94
C TYR A 163 -3.56 9.36 -18.70
N ILE A 164 -4.60 9.86 -18.03
CA ILE A 164 -5.20 9.22 -16.85
C ILE A 164 -5.59 7.76 -17.16
N PRO A 165 -6.28 7.43 -18.28
CA PRO A 165 -6.62 6.04 -18.58
C PRO A 165 -5.41 5.12 -18.74
N VAL A 166 -4.26 5.65 -19.20
CA VAL A 166 -3.02 4.88 -19.29
C VAL A 166 -2.50 4.56 -17.88
N ALA A 167 -2.48 5.57 -17.00
CA ALA A 167 -2.04 5.43 -15.62
C ALA A 167 -2.95 4.47 -14.82
N GLU A 168 -4.27 4.59 -14.94
CA GLU A 168 -5.25 3.72 -14.28
C GLU A 168 -5.15 2.25 -14.74
N THR A 169 -4.88 2.06 -16.04
CA THR A 169 -4.68 0.72 -16.61
C THR A 169 -3.37 0.13 -16.10
N LEU A 170 -2.29 0.91 -16.12
CA LEU A 170 -0.99 0.50 -15.56
C LEU A 170 -1.11 0.14 -14.08
N ALA A 171 -1.74 1.00 -13.27
CA ALA A 171 -1.94 0.76 -11.85
C ALA A 171 -2.75 -0.51 -11.54
N GLY A 172 -3.52 -1.02 -12.50
CA GLY A 172 -4.20 -2.30 -12.37
C GLY A 172 -3.35 -3.52 -12.68
N ASN A 173 -2.17 -3.35 -13.27
CA ASN A 173 -1.32 -4.46 -13.64
C ASN A 173 -0.51 -4.95 -12.42
N PRO A 174 -0.64 -6.23 -12.03
CA PRO A 174 0.00 -6.77 -10.83
C PRO A 174 1.52 -6.94 -10.97
N ARG A 175 2.10 -6.77 -12.17
CA ARG A 175 3.54 -6.89 -12.41
C ARG A 175 4.32 -5.59 -12.25
N LEU A 176 3.67 -4.46 -11.96
CA LEU A 176 4.39 -3.21 -11.71
C LEU A 176 5.25 -3.28 -10.45
N THR A 177 6.19 -2.35 -10.33
CA THR A 177 6.97 -2.17 -9.10
C THR A 177 6.35 -1.09 -8.21
N ASP A 178 6.67 -1.15 -6.92
CA ASP A 178 6.30 -0.13 -5.94
C ASP A 178 6.70 1.29 -6.40
N GLU A 179 7.92 1.45 -6.93
CA GLU A 179 8.42 2.74 -7.41
C GLU A 179 7.61 3.26 -8.60
N THR A 180 7.23 2.35 -9.51
CA THR A 180 6.41 2.71 -10.68
C THR A 180 5.04 3.18 -10.22
N LEU A 181 4.39 2.44 -9.31
CA LEU A 181 3.10 2.81 -8.74
C LEU A 181 3.16 4.15 -8.01
N ALA A 182 4.19 4.38 -7.18
CA ALA A 182 4.42 5.65 -6.51
C ALA A 182 4.58 6.81 -7.51
N GLN A 183 5.26 6.57 -8.63
CA GLN A 183 5.41 7.56 -9.71
C GLN A 183 4.06 7.91 -10.36
N LEU A 184 3.16 6.94 -10.56
CA LEU A 184 1.81 7.21 -11.08
C LEU A 184 1.05 8.17 -10.17
N VAL A 185 1.09 7.92 -8.86
CA VAL A 185 0.46 8.76 -7.84
C VAL A 185 1.03 10.18 -7.86
N LEU A 186 2.35 10.34 -8.06
CA LEU A 186 2.99 11.66 -8.16
C LEU A 186 2.52 12.44 -9.40
N LYS A 187 2.28 11.75 -10.52
CA LYS A 187 1.83 12.40 -11.76
C LYS A 187 0.35 12.81 -11.71
N PHE A 188 -0.49 12.01 -11.05
CA PHE A 188 -1.93 12.24 -10.98
C PHE A 188 -2.44 12.16 -9.54
N PRO A 189 -2.08 13.15 -8.69
CA PRO A 189 -2.30 13.06 -7.26
C PRO A 189 -3.76 13.19 -6.83
N GLU A 190 -4.62 13.80 -7.65
CA GLU A 190 -6.02 14.05 -7.33
C GLU A 190 -6.98 13.01 -7.96
N ASP A 191 -6.45 12.01 -8.67
CA ASP A 191 -7.29 11.04 -9.36
C ASP A 191 -7.67 9.88 -8.43
N SER A 192 -8.86 9.96 -7.83
CA SER A 192 -9.30 9.00 -6.82
C SER A 192 -9.34 7.55 -7.32
N TYR A 193 -9.68 7.32 -8.60
CA TYR A 193 -9.74 5.96 -9.14
C TYR A 193 -8.34 5.36 -9.29
N LEU A 194 -7.36 6.15 -9.76
CA LEU A 194 -5.96 5.75 -9.78
C LEU A 194 -5.44 5.46 -8.37
N LEU A 195 -5.72 6.33 -7.39
CA LEU A 195 -5.29 6.12 -6.00
C LEU A 195 -5.82 4.80 -5.46
N HIS A 196 -7.11 4.52 -5.64
CA HIS A 196 -7.74 3.27 -5.25
C HIS A 196 -7.10 2.05 -5.95
N ARG A 197 -6.80 2.16 -7.26
CA ARG A 197 -6.13 1.11 -8.04
C ARG A 197 -4.73 0.82 -7.55
N VAL A 198 -3.95 1.86 -7.24
CA VAL A 198 -2.61 1.74 -6.67
C VAL A 198 -2.67 1.05 -5.31
N ILE A 199 -3.58 1.49 -4.42
CA ILE A 199 -3.74 0.89 -3.10
C ILE A 199 -4.13 -0.58 -3.21
N SER A 200 -5.04 -0.92 -4.13
CA SER A 200 -5.49 -2.30 -4.35
C SER A 200 -4.45 -3.17 -5.08
N ASN A 201 -3.35 -2.61 -5.58
CA ASN A 201 -2.37 -3.36 -6.34
C ASN A 201 -1.52 -4.25 -5.40
N PRO A 202 -1.35 -5.56 -5.70
CA PRO A 202 -0.54 -6.46 -4.87
C PRO A 202 0.94 -6.10 -4.81
N ALA A 203 1.46 -5.41 -5.82
CA ALA A 203 2.86 -4.95 -5.87
C ALA A 203 3.07 -3.58 -5.20
N ALA A 204 2.02 -2.95 -4.68
CA ALA A 204 2.15 -1.72 -3.91
C ALA A 204 2.85 -2.01 -2.58
N GLY A 205 4.04 -1.45 -2.43
CA GLY A 205 4.82 -1.43 -1.20
C GLY A 205 4.71 -0.09 -0.50
N ASP A 206 5.64 0.17 0.41
CA ASP A 206 5.56 1.35 1.29
C ASP A 206 5.54 2.67 0.51
N ASN A 207 6.30 2.81 -0.58
CA ASN A 207 6.35 4.09 -1.29
C ASN A 207 5.02 4.40 -1.98
N ALA A 208 4.42 3.43 -2.67
CA ALA A 208 3.15 3.62 -3.35
C ALA A 208 1.99 3.80 -2.36
N LEU A 209 1.93 2.97 -1.31
CA LEU A 209 0.88 3.03 -0.30
C LEU A 209 0.90 4.37 0.44
N ILE A 210 2.08 4.82 0.90
CA ILE A 210 2.22 6.11 1.58
C ILE A 210 1.90 7.26 0.64
N ALA A 211 2.40 7.21 -0.61
CA ALA A 211 2.12 8.26 -1.59
C ALA A 211 0.62 8.38 -1.86
N ALA A 212 -0.10 7.26 -1.98
CA ALA A 212 -1.52 7.23 -2.26
C ALA A 212 -2.35 7.64 -1.04
N ALA A 213 -2.05 7.12 0.16
CA ALA A 213 -2.76 7.44 1.39
C ALA A 213 -2.69 8.94 1.75
N ASN A 214 -1.53 9.56 1.52
CA ASN A 214 -1.34 10.99 1.77
C ASN A 214 -2.15 11.90 0.84
N ARG A 215 -2.60 11.39 -0.30
CA ARG A 215 -3.38 12.12 -1.31
C ARG A 215 -4.86 11.75 -1.30
N SER A 216 -5.18 10.53 -0.85
CA SER A 216 -6.56 10.07 -0.82
C SER A 216 -7.38 10.82 0.22
N ARG A 217 -8.54 11.28 -0.23
CA ARG A 217 -9.59 11.87 0.61
C ARG A 217 -10.56 10.82 1.12
N ASP A 218 -10.55 9.62 0.54
CA ASP A 218 -11.39 8.51 0.96
C ASP A 218 -10.80 7.85 2.23
N GLY A 219 -11.61 7.77 3.28
CA GLY A 219 -11.20 7.14 4.53
C GLY A 219 -10.95 5.63 4.38
N PHE A 220 -11.67 4.95 3.49
CA PHE A 220 -11.48 3.52 3.25
C PHE A 220 -10.11 3.24 2.62
N ASP A 221 -9.76 3.98 1.56
CA ASP A 221 -8.47 3.85 0.89
C ASP A 221 -7.30 4.13 1.84
N VAL A 222 -7.43 5.16 2.69
CA VAL A 222 -6.40 5.52 3.67
C VAL A 222 -6.22 4.41 4.70
N GLU A 223 -7.34 3.88 5.22
CA GLU A 223 -7.33 2.76 6.16
C GLU A 223 -6.68 1.50 5.53
N GLU A 224 -7.06 1.16 4.31
CA GLU A 224 -6.52 0.02 3.57
C GLU A 224 -5.01 0.17 3.33
N ALA A 225 -4.57 1.35 2.89
CA ALA A 225 -3.15 1.61 2.65
C ALA A 225 -2.31 1.45 3.92
N TRP A 226 -2.72 2.07 5.03
CA TRP A 226 -1.99 1.99 6.30
C TRP A 226 -2.07 0.61 6.98
N SER A 227 -3.02 -0.23 6.59
CA SER A 227 -3.08 -1.64 7.02
C SER A 227 -1.98 -2.52 6.42
N ARG A 228 -1.27 -2.01 5.40
CA ARG A 228 -0.27 -2.76 4.62
C ARG A 228 1.15 -2.19 4.67
N VAL A 229 1.33 -0.96 5.15
CA VAL A 229 2.67 -0.33 5.26
C VAL A 229 3.53 -1.08 6.28
N GLY A 230 4.67 -1.60 5.86
CA GLY A 230 5.58 -2.41 6.69
C GLY A 230 6.74 -1.63 7.31
N ASP A 231 7.16 -0.51 6.72
CA ASP A 231 8.30 0.26 7.24
C ASP A 231 7.92 1.11 8.45
N VAL A 232 8.25 0.57 9.64
CA VAL A 232 8.10 1.23 10.95
C VAL A 232 8.68 2.65 10.95
N ARG A 233 9.78 2.91 10.23
CA ARG A 233 10.44 4.23 10.21
C ARG A 233 9.50 5.34 9.72
N ARG A 234 8.57 4.99 8.84
CA ARG A 234 7.64 5.94 8.22
C ARG A 234 6.52 6.38 9.15
N LEU A 235 6.26 5.62 10.23
CA LEU A 235 5.19 5.94 11.19
C LEU A 235 5.40 7.28 11.91
N ALA A 236 6.65 7.72 12.03
CA ALA A 236 7.00 8.96 12.70
C ALA A 236 6.52 10.24 12.01
N ASP A 237 6.19 10.16 10.71
CA ASP A 237 5.74 11.29 9.90
C ASP A 237 4.22 11.26 9.68
N VAL A 238 3.51 10.35 10.35
CA VAL A 238 2.10 10.09 10.13
C VAL A 238 1.24 10.82 11.15
N ASP A 239 0.20 11.51 10.68
CA ASP A 239 -0.81 12.06 11.58
C ASP A 239 -1.79 10.97 12.03
N VAL A 240 -1.38 10.21 13.05
CA VAL A 240 -2.18 9.12 13.64
C VAL A 240 -3.55 9.61 14.13
N ARG A 241 -3.71 10.92 14.40
CA ARG A 241 -4.99 11.53 14.79
C ARG A 241 -6.06 11.44 13.70
N ARG A 242 -5.67 11.24 12.44
CA ARG A 242 -6.62 10.93 11.37
C ARG A 242 -7.20 9.54 11.62
N GLU A 243 -8.48 9.47 11.98
CA GLU A 243 -9.15 8.22 12.35
C GLU A 243 -8.92 7.07 11.34
N PRO A 244 -9.05 7.26 10.00
CA PRO A 244 -8.70 6.25 9.01
C PRO A 244 -7.30 5.65 9.17
N VAL A 245 -6.30 6.48 9.47
CA VAL A 245 -4.92 6.04 9.67
C VAL A 245 -4.82 5.17 10.91
N SER A 246 -5.37 5.64 12.03
CA SER A 246 -5.40 4.88 13.28
C SER A 246 -6.04 3.50 13.09
N ARG A 247 -7.18 3.42 12.39
CA ARG A 247 -7.86 2.14 12.11
C ARG A 247 -7.03 1.23 11.21
N GLY A 248 -6.36 1.80 10.20
CA GLY A 248 -5.50 1.05 9.28
C GLY A 248 -4.31 0.44 10.02
N LEU A 249 -3.58 1.26 10.77
CA LEU A 249 -2.44 0.83 11.58
C LEU A 249 -2.82 -0.25 12.60
N ALA A 250 -4.00 -0.15 13.23
CA ALA A 250 -4.48 -1.15 14.18
C ALA A 250 -4.76 -2.53 13.53
N ARG A 251 -5.03 -2.58 12.22
CA ARG A 251 -5.24 -3.82 11.46
C ARG A 251 -3.97 -4.36 10.83
N ASN A 252 -2.88 -3.61 10.89
CA ASN A 252 -1.66 -3.93 10.17
C ASN A 252 -0.93 -5.12 10.82
N ARG A 253 -0.86 -6.23 10.08
CA ARG A 253 -0.20 -7.48 10.51
C ARG A 253 1.28 -7.56 10.12
N THR A 254 1.76 -6.60 9.33
CA THR A 254 3.15 -6.57 8.85
C THR A 254 4.08 -5.86 9.84
N LEU A 255 3.52 -5.00 10.70
CA LEU A 255 4.28 -4.32 11.74
C LEU A 255 4.70 -5.29 12.85
N PRO A 256 5.92 -5.13 13.42
CA PRO A 256 6.39 -5.95 14.52
C PRO A 256 5.51 -5.80 15.76
N ASP A 257 5.36 -6.89 16.52
CA ASP A 257 4.79 -6.84 17.87
C ASP A 257 5.76 -6.19 18.88
N ALA A 258 5.35 -6.02 20.12
CA ALA A 258 6.18 -5.40 21.16
C ALA A 258 7.55 -6.09 21.35
N ALA A 259 7.61 -7.41 21.16
CA ALA A 259 8.87 -8.17 21.25
C ALA A 259 9.77 -7.89 20.04
N GLY A 260 9.21 -7.88 18.83
CA GLY A 260 9.90 -7.50 17.60
C GLY A 260 10.41 -6.07 17.64
N LEU A 261 9.62 -5.12 18.15
CA LEU A 261 10.05 -3.73 18.34
C LEU A 261 11.25 -3.64 19.30
N LYS A 262 11.23 -4.35 20.43
CA LYS A 262 12.37 -4.41 21.36
C LYS A 262 13.61 -5.02 20.71
N ALA A 263 13.44 -6.07 19.89
CA ALA A 263 14.55 -6.66 19.15
C ALA A 263 15.17 -5.67 18.14
N MET A 264 14.36 -4.79 17.52
CA MET A 264 14.84 -3.75 16.62
C MET A 264 15.61 -2.62 17.33
N ILE A 265 15.32 -2.36 18.60
CA ILE A 265 16.09 -1.43 19.45
C ILE A 265 17.49 -2.01 19.71
N GLY A 266 17.56 -3.30 20.05
CA GLY A 266 18.81 -3.97 20.39
C GLY A 266 19.48 -3.38 21.64
N GLU A 267 20.80 -3.62 21.79
CA GLU A 267 21.60 -3.13 22.93
C GLU A 267 22.41 -1.85 22.60
N GLY A 268 22.33 -1.36 21.36
CA GLY A 268 23.14 -0.25 20.85
C GLY A 268 22.34 1.02 20.55
N PRO A 269 23.01 2.12 20.12
CA PRO A 269 22.33 3.35 19.75
C PRO A 269 21.43 3.13 18.53
N VAL A 270 20.15 3.43 18.69
CA VAL A 270 19.14 3.26 17.63
C VAL A 270 19.18 4.41 16.63
N ASN A 271 19.00 4.10 15.35
CA ASN A 271 18.80 5.11 14.33
C ASN A 271 17.61 6.03 14.69
N PRO A 272 17.74 7.37 14.64
CA PRO A 272 16.69 8.29 15.09
C PRO A 272 15.34 8.14 14.37
N ASP A 273 15.34 7.86 13.07
CA ASP A 273 14.10 7.72 12.31
C ASP A 273 13.39 6.41 12.64
N LEU A 274 14.15 5.33 12.83
CA LEU A 274 13.61 4.08 13.36
C LEU A 274 13.05 4.26 14.78
N ALA A 275 13.80 4.93 15.65
CA ALA A 275 13.37 5.17 17.03
C ALA A 275 12.07 5.97 17.10
N ARG A 276 11.95 7.03 16.30
CA ARG A 276 10.71 7.80 16.18
C ARG A 276 9.56 6.92 15.67
N GLY A 277 9.81 6.06 14.69
CA GLY A 277 8.82 5.14 14.15
C GLY A 277 8.32 4.13 15.19
N ILE A 278 9.24 3.55 15.97
CA ILE A 278 8.93 2.63 17.06
C ILE A 278 8.07 3.33 18.12
N ALA A 279 8.36 4.59 18.46
CA ALA A 279 7.59 5.33 19.47
C ALA A 279 6.10 5.48 19.10
N HIS A 280 5.77 5.51 17.80
CA HIS A 280 4.41 5.66 17.29
C HIS A 280 3.80 4.35 16.77
N ALA A 281 4.51 3.22 16.92
CA ALA A 281 4.02 1.93 16.48
C ALA A 281 2.79 1.49 17.32
N PRO A 282 1.72 0.94 16.72
CA PRO A 282 0.52 0.51 17.45
C PRO A 282 0.78 -0.51 18.55
N ALA A 283 1.79 -1.37 18.35
CA ALA A 283 2.20 -2.40 19.31
C ALA A 283 3.19 -1.89 20.36
N ALA A 284 3.64 -0.63 20.30
CA ALA A 284 4.55 -0.07 21.29
C ALA A 284 3.83 0.10 22.63
N ASP A 285 4.23 -0.71 23.61
CA ASP A 285 3.77 -0.60 24.99
C ASP A 285 4.75 0.24 25.83
N ALA A 286 4.37 0.54 27.08
CA ALA A 286 5.22 1.27 28.02
C ALA A 286 6.61 0.61 28.18
N SER A 287 6.66 -0.72 28.20
CA SER A 287 7.93 -1.47 28.29
C SER A 287 8.85 -1.23 27.08
N THR A 288 8.29 -1.16 25.88
CA THR A 288 8.99 -0.85 24.62
C THR A 288 9.54 0.58 24.67
N LEU A 289 8.70 1.54 25.11
CA LEU A 289 9.12 2.93 25.25
C LEU A 289 10.22 3.12 26.30
N VAL A 290 10.20 2.36 27.41
CA VAL A 290 11.28 2.37 28.42
C VAL A 290 12.60 1.84 27.84
N HIS A 291 12.55 0.76 27.04
CA HIS A 291 13.74 0.25 26.34
C HIS A 291 14.29 1.29 25.37
N LEU A 292 13.40 1.94 24.61
CA LEU A 292 13.77 2.96 23.65
C LEU A 292 14.39 4.20 24.33
N ALA A 293 13.82 4.63 25.46
CA ALA A 293 14.35 5.73 26.27
C ALA A 293 15.80 5.47 26.70
N ARG A 294 16.10 4.24 27.13
CA ARG A 294 17.45 3.81 27.53
C ARG A 294 18.43 3.77 26.36
N ALA A 295 17.97 3.40 25.16
CA ALA A 295 18.82 3.33 23.98
C ALA A 295 19.07 4.70 23.32
N CYS A 296 18.26 5.71 23.63
CA CYS A 296 18.30 7.05 23.02
C CYS A 296 18.59 8.17 24.02
N THR A 297 19.51 7.97 24.98
CA THR A 297 19.80 8.92 26.08
C THR A 297 20.18 10.35 25.61
N ARG A 298 20.85 10.47 24.46
CA ARG A 298 21.35 11.74 23.90
C ARG A 298 20.48 12.38 22.83
N ASN A 299 19.35 11.75 22.45
CA ASN A 299 18.53 12.23 21.33
C ASN A 299 17.23 12.87 21.83
N ALA A 300 17.29 14.17 22.14
CA ALA A 300 16.15 14.93 22.65
C ALA A 300 14.92 14.90 21.71
N ARG A 301 15.15 14.82 20.39
CA ARG A 301 14.05 14.72 19.41
C ARG A 301 13.29 13.41 19.54
N VAL A 302 14.00 12.28 19.59
CA VAL A 302 13.38 10.95 19.82
C VAL A 302 12.67 10.92 21.16
N GLN A 303 13.31 11.43 22.21
CA GLN A 303 12.72 11.46 23.56
C GLN A 303 11.45 12.32 23.62
N THR A 304 11.39 13.40 22.86
CA THR A 304 10.17 14.21 22.71
C THR A 304 9.03 13.41 22.06
N GLU A 305 9.35 12.59 21.05
CA GLU A 305 8.36 11.71 20.41
C GLU A 305 7.88 10.61 21.39
N ILE A 306 8.77 10.04 22.20
CA ILE A 306 8.38 9.09 23.27
C ILE A 306 7.40 9.74 24.25
N LEU A 307 7.63 10.99 24.65
CA LEU A 307 6.71 11.71 25.55
C LEU A 307 5.32 11.96 24.93
N ARG A 308 5.23 12.01 23.59
CA ARG A 308 3.99 12.21 22.83
C ARG A 308 3.29 10.91 22.45
N ALA A 309 3.96 9.76 22.59
CA ALA A 309 3.40 8.46 22.27
C ALA A 309 2.16 8.16 23.11
N SER A 310 1.18 7.48 22.52
CA SER A 310 -0.07 7.11 23.21
C SER A 310 0.16 6.19 24.41
N ALA A 311 1.17 5.33 24.35
CA ALA A 311 1.56 4.42 25.42
C ALA A 311 2.46 5.07 26.49
N CYS A 312 2.71 6.38 26.44
CA CYS A 312 3.53 7.09 27.41
C CYS A 312 2.81 7.27 28.75
N ASP A 313 3.05 6.33 29.66
CA ASP A 313 2.60 6.37 31.05
C ASP A 313 3.65 6.99 31.99
N ASP A 314 3.37 6.96 33.28
CA ASP A 314 4.27 7.54 34.28
C ASP A 314 5.57 6.73 34.44
N PHE A 315 5.57 5.41 34.17
CA PHE A 315 6.80 4.60 34.16
C PHE A 315 7.74 5.04 33.04
N VAL A 316 7.20 5.30 31.84
CA VAL A 316 7.97 5.83 30.71
C VAL A 316 8.55 7.21 31.03
N ARG A 317 7.73 8.11 31.61
CA ARG A 317 8.19 9.43 32.05
C ARG A 317 9.31 9.32 33.09
N GLY A 318 9.20 8.42 34.07
CA GLY A 318 10.22 8.20 35.09
C GLY A 318 11.53 7.66 34.49
N ALA A 319 11.43 6.73 33.54
CA ALA A 319 12.60 6.24 32.81
C ALA A 319 13.31 7.37 32.06
N LEU A 320 12.58 8.18 31.27
CA LEU A 320 13.16 9.32 30.56
C LEU A 320 13.77 10.36 31.50
N GLY A 321 13.08 10.67 32.59
CA GLY A 321 13.56 11.57 33.63
C GLY A 321 14.86 11.11 34.29
N THR A 322 15.12 9.81 34.27
CA THR A 322 16.31 9.17 34.84
C THR A 322 17.45 9.06 33.83
N VAL A 323 17.17 8.59 32.61
CA VAL A 323 18.21 8.16 31.65
C VAL A 323 18.58 9.22 30.62
N SER A 324 17.78 10.29 30.47
CA SER A 324 18.07 11.32 29.47
C SER A 324 19.28 12.17 29.88
N GLU A 325 20.17 12.42 28.93
CA GLU A 325 21.28 13.36 29.09
C GLU A 325 20.84 14.81 28.83
N ASP A 326 19.64 15.03 28.28
CA ASP A 326 19.07 16.36 28.01
C ASP A 326 18.35 16.90 29.27
N PRO A 327 18.82 18.01 29.86
CA PRO A 327 18.20 18.62 31.04
C PRO A 327 16.73 19.00 30.85
N GLY A 328 16.34 19.47 29.67
CA GLY A 328 14.98 19.90 29.36
C GLY A 328 14.01 18.73 29.26
N ILE A 329 14.43 17.62 28.64
CA ILE A 329 13.64 16.38 28.60
C ILE A 329 13.44 15.83 30.01
N ARG A 330 14.50 15.81 30.83
CA ARG A 330 14.37 15.35 32.22
C ARG A 330 13.37 16.19 33.01
N GLN A 331 13.48 17.51 32.90
CA GLN A 331 12.57 18.43 33.56
C GLN A 331 11.11 18.20 33.11
N LEU A 332 10.89 18.10 31.80
CA LEU A 332 9.57 17.89 31.22
C LEU A 332 8.95 16.55 31.62
N ALA A 333 9.74 15.47 31.60
CA ALA A 333 9.27 14.14 31.94
C ALA A 333 8.80 14.06 33.41
N TRP A 334 9.58 14.59 34.35
CA TRP A 334 9.23 14.59 35.77
C TRP A 334 8.05 15.53 36.10
N SER A 335 8.01 16.72 35.52
CA SER A 335 6.95 17.72 35.79
C SER A 335 5.58 17.32 35.26
N THR A 336 5.51 16.45 34.25
CA THR A 336 4.25 16.00 33.62
C THR A 336 3.74 14.65 34.14
N MET A 337 4.45 14.04 35.09
CA MET A 337 4.07 12.75 35.68
C MET A 337 2.82 12.88 36.56
N ARG A 338 1.87 11.95 36.44
CA ARG A 338 0.60 12.04 37.20
C ARG A 338 0.71 11.49 38.62
N ASP A 339 1.43 10.38 38.82
CA ASP A 339 1.74 9.81 40.13
C ASP A 339 3.26 9.67 40.34
N PRO A 340 3.92 10.75 40.81
CA PRO A 340 5.35 10.72 41.09
C PRO A 340 5.70 9.96 42.37
N ASN A 341 4.72 9.56 43.19
CA ASN A 341 4.97 8.94 44.50
C ASN A 341 5.13 7.42 44.40
N GLY A 342 4.50 6.78 43.40
CA GLY A 342 4.54 5.33 43.19
C GLY A 342 5.77 4.81 42.45
N LEU A 343 6.59 5.70 41.88
CA LEU A 343 7.72 5.34 41.03
C LEU A 343 9.03 5.58 41.77
N GLY A 344 9.68 4.50 42.20
CA GLY A 344 10.95 4.55 42.93
C GLY A 344 11.96 5.47 42.25
N LEU A 345 12.27 6.59 42.90
CA LEU A 345 13.08 7.71 42.41
C LEU A 345 14.57 7.35 42.39
N ALA A 346 14.93 6.23 41.76
CA ALA A 346 16.20 5.52 41.93
C ALA A 346 17.45 6.40 41.69
N ASP A 347 17.36 7.40 40.81
CA ASP A 347 18.54 8.07 40.23
C ASP A 347 18.44 9.62 40.18
N LEU A 348 17.82 10.26 41.17
CA LEU A 348 17.78 11.73 41.27
C LEU A 348 19.11 12.31 41.76
N ASN A 349 20.14 12.27 40.91
CA ASN A 349 21.48 12.73 41.28
C ASN A 349 21.85 14.09 40.69
N ASP A 350 21.05 14.64 39.76
CA ASP A 350 21.35 15.92 39.12
C ASP A 350 20.30 17.01 39.33
N ARG A 351 20.77 18.26 39.22
CA ARG A 351 19.97 19.47 39.46
C ARG A 351 18.75 19.60 38.53
N PRO A 352 18.84 19.32 37.21
CA PRO A 352 17.68 19.39 36.32
C PRO A 352 16.56 18.40 36.68
N SER A 353 16.89 17.15 37.01
CA SER A 353 15.92 16.15 37.46
C SER A 353 15.22 16.58 38.74
N LEU A 354 15.99 17.07 39.71
CA LEU A 354 15.46 17.59 40.97
C LEU A 354 14.51 18.77 40.74
N ILE A 355 14.88 19.73 39.87
CA ILE A 355 14.00 20.86 39.52
C ILE A 355 12.71 20.36 38.83
N GLY A 356 12.81 19.40 37.91
CA GLY A 356 11.66 18.82 37.22
C GLY A 356 10.70 18.11 38.15
N VAL A 357 11.24 17.27 39.04
CA VAL A 357 10.48 16.57 40.07
C VAL A 357 9.80 17.56 41.00
N CYS A 358 10.52 18.56 41.49
CA CYS A 358 9.96 19.55 42.41
C CYS A 358 8.92 20.47 41.72
N ALA A 359 9.07 20.76 40.43
CA ALA A 359 8.09 21.53 39.66
C ALA A 359 6.75 20.79 39.47
N ASN A 360 6.62 19.52 39.85
CA ASN A 360 5.38 18.78 39.76
C ASN A 360 4.43 19.16 40.92
N PRO A 361 3.22 19.67 40.66
CA PRO A 361 2.31 20.12 41.72
C PRO A 361 1.68 18.96 42.53
N ARG A 362 1.84 17.70 42.09
CA ARG A 362 1.25 16.50 42.73
C ARG A 362 2.22 15.78 43.68
N MET A 363 3.33 16.42 43.99
CA MET A 363 4.39 15.88 44.84
C MET A 363 3.97 15.86 46.31
N THR A 364 4.30 14.77 47.01
CA THR A 364 3.93 14.58 48.42
C THR A 364 5.16 14.52 49.34
N GLU A 365 4.90 14.61 50.65
CA GLU A 365 5.90 14.49 51.71
C GLU A 365 6.77 13.22 51.61
N ALA A 366 6.17 12.08 51.23
CA ALA A 366 6.87 10.80 51.11
C ALA A 366 8.03 10.85 50.10
N VAL A 367 7.85 11.62 49.02
CA VAL A 367 8.88 11.80 48.00
C VAL A 367 9.99 12.74 48.47
N ALA A 368 9.64 13.78 49.23
CA ALA A 368 10.64 14.68 49.80
C ALA A 368 11.67 13.91 50.65
N GLY A 369 11.21 12.92 51.42
CA GLY A 369 12.09 12.05 52.19
C GLY A 369 13.02 11.18 51.34
N GLU A 370 12.51 10.62 50.25
CA GLU A 370 13.32 9.82 49.33
C GLU A 370 14.36 10.66 48.57
N ILE A 371 14.01 11.91 48.21
CA ILE A 371 14.95 12.88 47.63
C ILE A 371 16.06 13.21 48.62
N VAL A 372 15.74 13.50 49.88
CA VAL A 372 16.74 13.80 50.92
C VAL A 372 17.64 12.59 51.16
N ARG A 373 17.07 11.38 51.21
CA ARG A 373 17.81 10.13 51.40
C ARG A 373 18.82 9.86 50.28
N LYS A 374 18.49 10.21 49.04
CA LYS A 374 19.33 9.91 47.85
C LYS A 374 20.24 11.06 47.42
N ALA A 375 19.69 12.27 47.29
CA ALA A 375 20.41 13.46 46.86
C ALA A 375 21.12 14.20 48.01
N GLY A 376 20.82 13.82 49.26
CA GLY A 376 21.42 14.37 50.47
C GLY A 376 20.81 15.69 50.95
N ALA A 377 21.13 16.06 52.20
CA ALA A 377 20.60 17.26 52.87
C ALA A 377 20.88 18.57 52.11
N ALA A 378 22.00 18.66 51.39
CA ALA A 378 22.38 19.85 50.62
C ALA A 378 21.44 20.13 49.43
N ALA A 379 20.87 19.09 48.81
CA ALA A 379 19.87 19.25 47.75
C ALA A 379 18.55 19.75 48.35
N ALA A 380 18.16 19.20 49.50
CA ALA A 380 16.98 19.63 50.23
C ALA A 380 17.06 21.11 50.65
N THR A 381 18.24 21.63 51.01
CA THR A 381 18.37 23.01 51.52
C THR A 381 18.04 24.02 50.43
N ARG A 382 18.41 23.69 49.19
CA ARG A 382 18.13 24.51 48.01
C ARG A 382 16.66 24.50 47.61
N LEU A 383 15.92 23.46 47.99
CA LEU A 383 14.53 23.25 47.60
C LEU A 383 13.55 23.74 48.68
N LYS A 384 13.92 23.68 49.96
CA LYS A 384 13.11 24.13 51.10
C LYS A 384 12.57 25.55 50.91
N ASP A 385 13.40 26.47 50.47
CA ASP A 385 13.05 27.90 50.38
C ASP A 385 12.34 28.27 49.06
N ASN A 386 12.04 27.29 48.21
CA ASN A 386 11.34 27.53 46.96
C ASN A 386 9.83 27.60 47.18
N GLU A 387 9.29 28.81 47.27
CA GLU A 387 7.86 29.08 47.52
C GLU A 387 6.91 28.54 46.43
N SER A 388 7.42 28.19 45.25
CA SER A 388 6.63 27.55 44.19
C SER A 388 6.29 26.08 44.47
N LEU A 389 6.87 25.47 45.51
CA LEU A 389 6.64 24.07 45.88
C LEU A 389 5.48 23.91 46.88
N PRO A 390 4.70 22.82 46.79
CA PRO A 390 3.65 22.52 47.75
C PRO A 390 4.17 22.55 49.19
N GLU A 391 3.38 23.13 50.11
CA GLU A 391 3.79 23.29 51.50
C GLU A 391 4.07 21.95 52.19
N GLU A 392 3.23 20.94 51.94
CA GLU A 392 3.42 19.58 52.46
C GLU A 392 4.74 18.94 51.98
N PHE A 393 5.13 19.20 50.73
CA PHE A 393 6.42 18.75 50.19
C PHE A 393 7.60 19.45 50.87
N ARG A 394 7.50 20.77 51.09
CA ARG A 394 8.53 21.54 51.80
C ARG A 394 8.67 21.11 53.25
N ARG A 395 7.57 20.81 53.95
CA ARG A 395 7.60 20.23 55.30
C ARG A 395 8.27 18.86 55.30
N GLY A 396 7.99 18.02 54.31
CA GLY A 396 8.67 16.73 54.15
C GLY A 396 10.18 16.84 53.95
N LEU A 397 10.65 17.85 53.21
CA LEU A 397 12.09 18.09 53.04
C LEU A 397 12.75 18.47 54.38
N VAL A 398 12.09 19.30 55.18
CA VAL A 398 12.57 19.73 56.51
C VAL A 398 12.61 18.54 57.47
N ALA A 399 11.51 17.79 57.56
CA ALA A 399 11.38 16.63 58.42
C ALA A 399 12.39 15.53 58.07
N ALA A 400 12.57 15.23 56.78
CA ALA A 400 13.49 14.18 56.34
C ALA A 400 14.97 14.58 56.41
N ALA A 401 15.29 15.88 56.30
CA ALA A 401 16.65 16.38 56.46
C ALA A 401 17.07 16.50 57.94
N GLY A 402 16.16 16.22 58.88
CA GLY A 402 16.40 16.38 60.31
C GLY A 402 16.63 17.84 60.70
N TRP A 403 16.05 18.79 59.96
CA TRP A 403 16.03 20.18 60.39
C TRP A 403 14.89 20.38 61.36
N ASP A 404 15.20 21.02 62.50
CA ASP A 404 14.17 21.42 63.45
C ASP A 404 13.10 22.25 62.72
N ALA A 405 11.85 21.84 62.88
CA ALA A 405 10.69 22.33 62.14
C ALA A 405 10.39 23.82 62.40
#